data_AF-A0A8C1XYX7-F1
#
_entry.id   AF-A0A8C1XYX7-F1
#
_cell.length_a   1.000
_cell.length_b   1.000
_cell.length_c   1.000
_cell.angle_alpha   90.00
_cell.angle_beta   90.00
_cell.angle_gamma   90.00
#
_symmetry.space_group_name_H-M   'P 1'
#
loop_
_entity.id
_entity.type
_entity.pdbx_description
1 polymer ?
#
loop_
_entity_poly.entity_id
_entity_poly.type
_entity_poly.pdbx_seq_one_letter_code
_entity_poly.pdbx_strand_id
1 'polypeptide(L)'
;IKILRKLPLNDITYNILFEAVTTLLVLLSYQLFHKEVLREGLIYGYLTRGRCLSLTSRLVKTLLYNFIRQEKCPPAAHVLQTQSDGGGLLYGLASGVASGLWSVFTLGGVGSRPGVEQDQNPLPLSSQSLLLLLVLANLTDGADCPNPYRQAVTCFKNTQDSSSIPSPQPHTFQINFNSLYTALYEQQKSDQVTLLLYTLLHQNSNMRTYILSRTDMENLVLPILEILYHVEERNSHHVYMALIILLILTEDDTFNRSIHEVMLKNISWYTERVLTEISLGSLLILVVIRTIQFNMTRTRDKYLHTNCLAALANMSAQFRNLHQYAAQRIISLFALLSKKHNKVLEQATQSLHGPLGADDRSVLPDYAQDLNVIEEVIRMMLEIINSCLSNSLHHNPNLLYALLYKRELFEQFRSHPSFQDIMQNLDTVIGFFSQRLEQAGSDLSVERVQEVIKKGAAALPKERLKKFPELKFKYVEEEQPEDFFIPYVWSLVFNSAVGLCWSSQGIELFSMDSP
;
A
#
# COMPACT_ATOMS: atom_id res chain seq x y z
N ILE A 1 -7.58 10.95 -28.77
CA ILE A 1 -6.10 11.16 -28.69
C ILE A 1 -5.61 12.51 -29.26
N LYS A 2 -5.82 12.83 -30.55
CA LYS A 2 -5.25 14.08 -31.14
C LYS A 2 -5.74 15.35 -30.43
N ILE A 3 -6.99 15.38 -29.97
CA ILE A 3 -7.59 16.48 -29.18
C ILE A 3 -6.81 16.67 -27.88
N LEU A 4 -6.72 15.62 -27.04
CA LEU A 4 -5.98 15.62 -25.77
C LEU A 4 -4.54 16.11 -25.91
N ARG A 5 -3.86 15.76 -27.01
CA ARG A 5 -2.48 16.17 -27.25
C ARG A 5 -2.31 17.63 -27.67
N LYS A 6 -3.26 18.16 -28.46
CA LYS A 6 -3.09 19.44 -29.17
C LYS A 6 -3.66 20.62 -28.40
N LEU A 7 -4.71 20.40 -27.61
CA LEU A 7 -5.36 21.46 -26.88
C LEU A 7 -4.60 21.72 -25.57
N PRO A 8 -4.25 22.98 -25.25
CA PRO A 8 -3.75 23.33 -23.93
C PRO A 8 -4.87 23.12 -22.92
N LEU A 9 -4.54 22.84 -21.67
CA LEU A 9 -5.51 22.78 -20.58
C LEU A 9 -5.70 24.20 -20.01
N ASN A 10 -6.91 24.75 -20.22
CA ASN A 10 -7.41 26.02 -19.72
C ASN A 10 -8.95 25.99 -19.61
N ASP A 11 -9.56 27.05 -19.09
CA ASP A 11 -11.01 27.11 -18.85
C ASP A 11 -11.89 26.84 -20.08
N ILE A 12 -11.43 27.22 -21.27
CA ILE A 12 -12.19 27.08 -22.53
C ILE A 12 -12.13 25.63 -23.03
N THR A 13 -10.96 25.01 -22.95
CA THR A 13 -10.72 23.66 -23.47
C THR A 13 -11.01 22.56 -22.46
N TYR A 14 -11.17 22.89 -21.17
CA TYR A 14 -11.37 21.95 -20.07
C TYR A 14 -12.47 20.92 -20.38
N ASN A 15 -13.66 21.38 -20.77
CA ASN A 15 -14.79 20.49 -21.06
C ASN A 15 -14.54 19.59 -22.28
N ILE A 16 -13.82 20.09 -23.28
CA ILE A 16 -13.45 19.29 -24.48
C ILE A 16 -12.44 18.22 -24.10
N LEU A 17 -11.47 18.56 -23.24
CA LEU A 17 -10.48 17.61 -22.73
C LEU A 17 -11.15 16.54 -21.86
N PHE A 18 -12.05 16.97 -20.97
CA PHE A 18 -12.86 16.09 -20.13
C PHE A 18 -13.65 15.09 -20.97
N GLU A 19 -14.46 15.58 -21.91
CA GLU A 19 -15.25 14.73 -22.81
C GLU A 19 -14.37 13.78 -23.63
N ALA A 20 -13.20 14.24 -24.09
CA ALA A 20 -12.28 13.39 -24.84
C ALA A 20 -11.63 12.28 -23.99
N VAL A 21 -11.39 12.50 -22.70
CA VAL A 21 -10.95 11.45 -21.77
C VAL A 21 -12.10 10.47 -21.51
N THR A 22 -13.28 10.99 -21.20
CA THR A 22 -14.49 10.21 -20.92
C THR A 22 -14.88 9.31 -22.11
N THR A 23 -14.86 9.86 -23.33
CA THR A 23 -15.12 9.09 -24.56
C THR A 23 -14.13 7.93 -24.71
N LEU A 24 -12.84 8.14 -24.40
CA LEU A 24 -11.87 7.04 -24.49
C LEU A 24 -12.13 5.95 -23.44
N LEU A 25 -12.53 6.32 -22.21
CA LEU A 25 -12.94 5.36 -21.20
C LEU A 25 -14.15 4.54 -21.64
N VAL A 26 -15.17 5.18 -22.21
CA VAL A 26 -16.38 4.50 -22.73
C VAL A 26 -16.01 3.57 -23.89
N LEU A 27 -15.14 3.98 -24.80
CA LEU A 27 -14.67 3.11 -25.88
C LEU A 27 -13.91 1.89 -25.35
N LEU A 28 -13.20 2.01 -24.23
CA LEU A 28 -12.47 0.91 -23.60
C LEU A 28 -13.36 0.04 -22.70
N SER A 29 -14.57 0.50 -22.34
CA SER A 29 -15.41 -0.15 -21.33
C SER A 29 -16.04 -1.45 -21.77
N TYR A 30 -15.79 -1.92 -23.00
CA TYR A 30 -16.28 -3.22 -23.47
C TYR A 30 -15.74 -4.38 -22.62
N GLN A 31 -14.60 -4.21 -21.95
CA GLN A 31 -14.05 -5.16 -20.98
C GLN A 31 -14.97 -5.43 -19.78
N LEU A 32 -15.81 -4.46 -19.38
CA LEU A 32 -16.75 -4.62 -18.26
C LEU A 32 -17.79 -5.72 -18.50
N PHE A 33 -18.15 -5.92 -19.77
CA PHE A 33 -19.22 -6.83 -20.20
C PHE A 33 -18.71 -8.23 -20.58
N HIS A 34 -17.49 -8.57 -20.17
CA HIS A 34 -16.90 -9.88 -20.39
C HIS A 34 -16.37 -10.40 -19.06
N LYS A 35 -16.72 -11.64 -18.73
CA LYS A 35 -16.23 -12.32 -17.52
C LYS A 35 -14.71 -12.53 -17.52
N GLU A 36 -14.11 -12.78 -18.68
CA GLU A 36 -12.68 -13.02 -18.83
C GLU A 36 -11.93 -11.78 -19.31
N VAL A 37 -10.65 -11.68 -18.93
CA VAL A 37 -9.75 -10.63 -19.40
C VAL A 37 -9.54 -10.77 -20.91
N LEU A 38 -9.87 -9.72 -21.66
CA LEU A 38 -9.77 -9.74 -23.11
C LEU A 38 -8.33 -9.42 -23.53
N ARG A 39 -7.64 -10.44 -24.06
CA ARG A 39 -6.28 -10.31 -24.58
C ARG A 39 -6.22 -9.61 -25.93
N GLU A 40 -7.31 -9.69 -26.70
CA GLU A 40 -7.44 -9.07 -28.01
C GLU A 40 -8.74 -8.30 -28.13
N GLY A 41 -8.67 -7.12 -28.73
CA GLY A 41 -9.87 -6.38 -29.12
C GLY A 41 -9.53 -5.29 -30.12
N LEU A 42 -10.52 -4.97 -30.96
CA LEU A 42 -10.35 -4.05 -32.09
C LEU A 42 -9.83 -2.69 -31.63
N ILE A 43 -10.43 -2.14 -30.57
CA ILE A 43 -10.08 -0.82 -30.03
C ILE A 43 -8.67 -0.85 -29.42
N TYR A 44 -8.32 -1.89 -28.66
CA TYR A 44 -6.96 -2.06 -28.12
C TYR A 44 -5.93 -2.13 -29.25
N GLY A 45 -6.19 -2.94 -30.28
CA GLY A 45 -5.32 -3.05 -31.45
C GLY A 45 -5.09 -1.71 -32.16
N TYR A 46 -6.12 -0.88 -32.30
CA TYR A 46 -5.98 0.47 -32.85
C TYR A 46 -5.16 1.42 -31.96
N LEU A 47 -5.22 1.25 -30.64
CA LEU A 47 -4.52 2.11 -29.68
C LEU A 47 -3.05 1.70 -29.47
N THR A 48 -2.73 0.42 -29.59
CA THR A 48 -1.39 -0.13 -29.35
C THR A 48 -0.57 -0.31 -30.63
N ARG A 49 -1.20 -0.27 -31.82
CA ARG A 49 -0.50 -0.47 -33.11
C ARG A 49 -0.57 0.75 -34.04
N GLY A 50 0.28 0.73 -35.07
CA GLY A 50 0.25 1.67 -36.19
C GLY A 50 0.47 3.13 -35.77
N ARG A 51 -0.38 4.04 -36.29
CA ARG A 51 -0.20 5.49 -36.10
C ARG A 51 -0.35 5.95 -34.65
N CYS A 52 -1.12 5.23 -33.83
CA CYS A 52 -1.36 5.57 -32.43
C CYS A 52 -0.14 5.33 -31.53
N LEU A 53 0.73 4.39 -31.89
CA LEU A 53 1.98 4.09 -31.17
C LEU A 53 2.87 5.33 -31.02
N SER A 54 2.97 6.13 -32.09
CA SER A 54 3.73 7.40 -32.09
C SER A 54 3.15 8.47 -31.14
N LEU A 55 1.92 8.28 -30.67
CA LEU A 55 1.20 9.23 -29.81
C LEU A 55 1.22 8.81 -28.34
N THR A 56 1.63 7.58 -28.03
CA THR A 56 1.56 6.97 -26.70
C THR A 56 2.23 7.81 -25.62
N SER A 57 3.52 8.13 -25.78
CA SER A 57 4.30 8.90 -24.78
C SER A 57 3.70 10.27 -24.50
N ARG A 58 3.17 10.92 -25.55
CA ARG A 58 2.53 12.23 -25.41
C ARG A 58 1.17 12.11 -24.71
N LEU A 59 0.41 11.06 -24.96
CA LEU A 59 -0.86 10.82 -24.27
C LEU A 59 -0.61 10.54 -22.78
N VAL A 60 0.29 9.62 -22.45
CA VAL A 60 0.66 9.31 -21.05
C VAL A 60 1.15 10.57 -20.32
N LYS A 61 2.03 11.35 -20.96
CA LYS A 61 2.49 12.64 -20.41
C LYS A 61 1.33 13.60 -20.15
N THR A 62 0.36 13.69 -21.06
CA THR A 62 -0.81 14.58 -20.92
C THR A 62 -1.69 14.15 -19.77
N LEU A 63 -1.98 12.85 -19.64
CA LEU A 63 -2.81 12.32 -18.56
C LEU A 63 -2.16 12.53 -17.19
N LEU A 64 -0.85 12.27 -17.08
CA LEU A 64 -0.08 12.58 -15.87
C LEU A 64 -0.05 14.08 -15.57
N TYR A 65 0.05 14.94 -16.59
CA TYR A 65 0.03 16.38 -16.40
C TYR A 65 -1.33 16.89 -15.90
N ASN A 66 -2.43 16.33 -16.40
CA ASN A 66 -3.78 16.61 -15.89
C ASN A 66 -3.92 16.18 -14.43
N PHE A 67 -3.38 14.99 -14.09
CA PHE A 67 -3.32 14.53 -12.70
C PHE A 67 -2.50 15.48 -11.82
N ILE A 68 -1.31 15.88 -12.25
CA ILE A 68 -0.43 16.79 -11.48
C ILE A 68 -1.07 18.16 -11.26
N ARG A 69 -1.74 18.72 -12.27
CA ARG A 69 -2.25 20.09 -12.19
C ARG A 69 -3.47 20.24 -11.28
N GLN A 70 -4.23 19.16 -11.07
CA GLN A 70 -5.44 19.17 -10.24
C GLN A 70 -6.33 20.40 -10.53
N GLU A 71 -6.52 20.74 -11.82
CA GLU A 71 -7.33 21.91 -12.18
C GLU A 71 -8.78 21.69 -11.78
N LYS A 72 -9.35 22.69 -11.10
CA LYS A 72 -10.76 22.71 -10.74
C LYS A 72 -11.62 22.88 -11.99
N CYS A 73 -12.81 22.28 -11.96
CA CYS A 73 -13.80 22.50 -13.00
C CYS A 73 -14.12 24.01 -13.11
N PRO A 74 -13.97 24.63 -14.29
CA PRO A 74 -14.30 26.03 -14.47
C PRO A 74 -15.79 26.28 -14.17
N PRO A 75 -16.16 27.37 -13.48
CA PRO A 75 -17.56 27.71 -13.26
C PRO A 75 -18.26 27.92 -14.62
N ALA A 76 -19.50 27.44 -14.73
CA ALA A 76 -20.29 27.42 -15.97
C ALA A 76 -20.57 28.80 -16.61
N ALA A 77 -20.06 29.90 -16.04
CA ALA A 77 -20.42 31.26 -16.37
C ALA A 77 -19.73 31.84 -17.63
N HIS A 78 -18.72 31.19 -18.22
CA HIS A 78 -17.91 31.84 -19.27
C HIS A 78 -17.81 31.15 -20.62
N VAL A 79 -18.37 29.95 -20.80
CA VAL A 79 -18.27 29.26 -22.11
C VAL A 79 -19.48 29.53 -23.02
N LEU A 80 -20.64 29.92 -22.46
CA LEU A 80 -21.87 30.18 -23.22
C LEU A 80 -22.74 31.31 -22.60
N GLN A 81 -22.14 32.43 -22.17
CA GLN A 81 -22.95 33.63 -21.93
C GLN A 81 -23.37 34.23 -23.26
N THR A 82 -24.66 34.07 -23.55
CA THR A 82 -25.43 34.71 -24.61
C THR A 82 -25.16 36.20 -24.71
N GLN A 83 -24.53 36.65 -25.79
CA GLN A 83 -24.92 37.91 -26.39
C GLN A 83 -26.25 37.66 -27.12
N SER A 84 -27.30 38.28 -26.61
CA SER A 84 -28.59 38.40 -27.26
C SER A 84 -28.45 39.23 -28.53
N ASP A 85 -28.46 38.59 -29.70
CA ASP A 85 -29.30 38.99 -30.83
C ASP A 85 -29.09 38.08 -32.06
N GLY A 86 -30.18 37.64 -32.68
CA GLY A 86 -30.19 37.17 -34.08
C GLY A 86 -30.26 35.66 -34.27
N GLY A 87 -31.39 35.19 -34.82
CA GLY A 87 -31.75 33.79 -34.98
C GLY A 87 -30.79 32.91 -35.80
N GLY A 88 -30.71 31.64 -35.39
CA GLY A 88 -30.08 30.56 -36.13
C GLY A 88 -30.47 29.20 -35.56
N LEU A 89 -31.37 28.49 -36.27
CA LEU A 89 -31.98 27.19 -35.92
C LEU A 89 -30.99 26.00 -35.86
N LEU A 90 -29.67 26.24 -35.77
CA LEU A 90 -28.63 25.21 -35.75
C LEU A 90 -27.84 25.15 -34.43
N TYR A 91 -28.08 26.06 -33.48
CA TYR A 91 -27.42 26.06 -32.16
C TYR A 91 -28.10 25.20 -31.09
N GLY A 92 -29.23 24.57 -31.41
CA GLY A 92 -30.01 23.74 -30.47
C GLY A 92 -29.45 22.34 -30.19
N LEU A 93 -28.49 21.85 -30.99
CA LEU A 93 -27.93 20.48 -30.79
C LEU A 93 -26.64 20.47 -29.97
N ALA A 94 -25.84 21.54 -30.00
CA ALA A 94 -24.61 21.64 -29.20
C ALA A 94 -24.88 22.09 -27.74
N SER A 95 -26.00 22.77 -27.50
CA SER A 95 -26.41 23.19 -26.15
C SER A 95 -26.99 22.07 -25.29
N GLY A 96 -27.54 21.00 -25.88
CA GLY A 96 -28.18 19.91 -25.14
C GLY A 96 -27.20 18.98 -24.41
N VAL A 97 -25.98 18.84 -24.94
CA VAL A 97 -24.93 17.98 -24.36
C VAL A 97 -24.26 18.64 -23.15
N ALA A 98 -24.09 19.97 -23.17
CA ALA A 98 -23.50 20.72 -22.06
C ALA A 98 -24.45 20.85 -20.85
N SER A 99 -25.76 20.93 -21.07
CA SER A 99 -26.75 20.98 -19.99
C SER A 99 -26.98 19.61 -19.32
N GLY A 100 -26.88 18.51 -20.07
CA GLY A 100 -27.07 17.15 -19.52
C GLY A 100 -25.97 16.72 -18.54
N LEU A 101 -24.73 17.15 -18.76
CA LEU A 101 -23.62 16.89 -17.85
C LEU A 101 -23.82 17.57 -16.49
N TRP A 102 -24.34 18.81 -16.47
CA TRP A 102 -24.58 19.53 -15.22
C TRP A 102 -25.73 18.93 -14.38
N SER A 103 -26.81 18.44 -15.01
CA SER A 103 -27.90 17.80 -14.26
C SER A 103 -27.44 16.53 -13.53
N VAL A 104 -26.46 15.81 -14.08
CA VAL A 104 -25.87 14.62 -13.44
C VAL A 104 -24.95 14.99 -12.27
N PHE A 105 -24.26 16.14 -12.31
CA PHE A 105 -23.46 16.64 -11.18
C PHE A 105 -24.32 17.13 -10.00
N THR A 106 -25.56 17.55 -10.22
CA THR A 106 -26.47 18.04 -9.16
C THR A 106 -27.50 17.02 -8.67
N LEU A 107 -27.65 15.86 -9.33
CA LEU A 107 -28.72 14.90 -9.05
C LEU A 107 -28.18 13.47 -8.89
N GLY A 108 -27.04 13.36 -8.20
CA GLY A 108 -26.45 12.07 -7.84
C GLY A 108 -27.27 11.29 -6.81
N GLY A 109 -27.67 10.08 -7.18
CA GLY A 109 -27.68 8.91 -6.29
C GLY A 109 -28.88 8.74 -5.34
N VAL A 110 -29.97 8.15 -5.84
CA VAL A 110 -30.90 7.41 -4.98
C VAL A 110 -30.18 6.13 -4.51
N GLY A 111 -29.49 6.19 -3.37
CA GLY A 111 -28.88 5.00 -2.75
C GLY A 111 -27.77 5.24 -1.73
N SER A 112 -27.13 6.41 -1.71
CA SER A 112 -26.01 6.64 -0.79
C SER A 112 -26.50 7.16 0.56
N ARG A 113 -26.19 6.42 1.63
CA ARG A 113 -26.43 6.82 3.03
C ARG A 113 -25.82 8.22 3.30
N PRO A 114 -26.51 9.12 4.01
CA PRO A 114 -26.00 10.46 4.27
C PRO A 114 -25.01 10.40 5.43
N GLY A 115 -23.74 10.69 5.16
CA GLY A 115 -22.77 10.89 6.22
C GLY A 115 -21.32 10.71 5.79
N VAL A 116 -20.80 11.59 4.92
CA VAL A 116 -19.43 12.14 4.98
C VAL A 116 -19.47 13.48 4.24
N GLU A 117 -19.05 14.56 4.89
CA GLU A 117 -18.73 15.83 4.24
C GLU A 117 -17.57 15.59 3.26
N GLN A 118 -17.87 15.24 2.02
CA GLN A 118 -16.89 15.16 0.94
C GLN A 118 -16.72 16.55 0.32
N ASP A 119 -15.49 17.03 0.35
CA ASP A 119 -15.02 18.32 -0.16
C ASP A 119 -15.76 18.78 -1.44
N GLN A 120 -16.33 19.98 -1.36
CA GLN A 120 -17.08 20.67 -2.42
C GLN A 120 -16.18 21.18 -3.57
N ASN A 121 -15.30 20.37 -4.13
CA ASN A 121 -14.57 20.70 -5.36
C ASN A 121 -14.30 19.44 -6.18
N PRO A 122 -15.21 19.04 -7.09
CA PRO A 122 -14.93 17.92 -7.96
C PRO A 122 -13.73 18.29 -8.85
N LEU A 123 -12.73 17.42 -8.87
CA LEU A 123 -11.57 17.47 -9.76
C LEU A 123 -11.76 16.44 -10.89
N PRO A 124 -12.80 16.57 -11.74
CA PRO A 124 -13.26 15.45 -12.55
C PRO A 124 -12.26 15.13 -13.67
N LEU A 125 -11.57 16.13 -14.24
CA LEU A 125 -10.58 15.88 -15.30
C LEU A 125 -9.33 15.16 -14.78
N SER A 126 -8.80 15.55 -13.62
CA SER A 126 -7.60 14.91 -13.07
C SER A 126 -7.87 13.46 -12.68
N SER A 127 -8.97 13.20 -11.95
CA SER A 127 -9.39 11.86 -11.56
C SER A 127 -9.70 10.98 -12.77
N GLN A 128 -10.42 11.49 -13.77
CA GLN A 128 -10.76 10.70 -14.96
C GLN A 128 -9.56 10.48 -15.88
N SER A 129 -8.62 11.43 -15.93
CA SER A 129 -7.33 11.24 -16.63
C SER A 129 -6.49 10.16 -15.98
N LEU A 130 -6.47 10.09 -14.65
CA LEU A 130 -5.80 9.04 -13.90
C LEU A 130 -6.44 7.67 -14.15
N LEU A 131 -7.77 7.58 -14.07
CA LEU A 131 -8.50 6.36 -14.39
C LEU A 131 -8.18 5.86 -15.82
N LEU A 132 -8.21 6.74 -16.81
CA LEU A 132 -7.85 6.40 -18.18
C LEU A 132 -6.39 5.93 -18.29
N LEU A 133 -5.46 6.59 -17.58
CA LEU A 133 -4.06 6.19 -17.55
C LEU A 133 -3.91 4.77 -16.97
N LEU A 134 -4.59 4.47 -15.87
CA LEU A 134 -4.55 3.14 -15.24
C LEU A 134 -5.12 2.07 -16.17
N VAL A 135 -6.24 2.33 -16.86
CA VAL A 135 -6.80 1.41 -17.87
C VAL A 135 -5.79 1.15 -18.98
N LEU A 136 -5.18 2.20 -19.53
CA LEU A 136 -4.22 2.08 -20.62
C LEU A 136 -2.94 1.35 -20.20
N ALA A 137 -2.42 1.62 -19.00
CA ALA A 137 -1.21 0.98 -18.48
C ALA A 137 -1.41 -0.51 -18.15
N ASN A 138 -2.62 -0.90 -17.78
CA ASN A 138 -2.98 -2.28 -17.44
C ASN A 138 -3.57 -3.09 -18.60
N LEU A 139 -3.63 -2.54 -19.82
CA LEU A 139 -3.94 -3.38 -20.99
C LEU A 139 -2.96 -4.55 -21.07
N THR A 140 -3.48 -5.70 -21.52
CA THR A 140 -2.71 -6.93 -21.74
C THR A 140 -1.63 -6.72 -22.79
N ASP A 141 -0.53 -7.45 -22.64
CA ASP A 141 0.50 -7.50 -23.67
C ASP A 141 -0.02 -8.25 -24.91
N GLY A 142 0.39 -7.81 -26.10
CA GLY A 142 0.16 -8.57 -27.33
C GLY A 142 1.21 -9.66 -27.50
N ALA A 143 0.90 -10.71 -28.26
CA ALA A 143 1.75 -11.89 -28.45
C ALA A 143 3.24 -11.57 -28.74
N ASP A 144 3.52 -10.54 -29.55
CA ASP A 144 4.88 -10.13 -29.93
C ASP A 144 5.21 -8.68 -29.55
N CYS A 145 4.32 -8.00 -28.82
CA CYS A 145 4.49 -6.59 -28.51
C CYS A 145 3.98 -6.25 -27.10
N PRO A 146 4.86 -5.81 -26.18
CA PRO A 146 4.46 -5.35 -24.86
C PRO A 146 3.60 -4.08 -24.95
N ASN A 147 2.79 -3.84 -23.92
CA ASN A 147 1.91 -2.69 -23.85
C ASN A 147 2.71 -1.37 -23.91
N PRO A 148 2.55 -0.55 -24.97
CA PRO A 148 3.34 0.66 -25.15
C PRO A 148 3.00 1.76 -24.13
N TYR A 149 1.79 1.74 -23.55
CA TYR A 149 1.39 2.69 -22.50
C TYR A 149 2.07 2.33 -21.18
N ARG A 150 2.13 1.04 -20.85
CA ARG A 150 2.91 0.54 -19.70
C ARG A 150 4.37 0.93 -19.83
N GLN A 151 4.98 0.66 -20.99
CA GLN A 151 6.37 1.08 -21.27
C GLN A 151 6.59 2.59 -21.11
N ALA A 152 5.62 3.42 -21.49
CA ALA A 152 5.74 4.86 -21.30
C ALA A 152 5.67 5.28 -19.82
N VAL A 153 4.90 4.58 -18.99
CA VAL A 153 4.87 4.78 -17.53
C VAL A 153 6.17 4.30 -16.87
N THR A 154 6.78 3.21 -17.35
CA THR A 154 8.02 2.68 -16.76
C THR A 154 9.28 3.46 -17.16
N CYS A 155 9.30 4.10 -18.34
CA CYS A 155 10.50 4.68 -18.92
C CYS A 155 10.60 6.22 -18.87
N PHE A 156 9.64 6.93 -18.29
CA PHE A 156 9.75 8.40 -18.20
C PHE A 156 10.82 8.83 -17.18
N LYS A 157 11.41 10.01 -17.40
CA LYS A 157 12.54 10.57 -16.63
C LYS A 157 12.22 11.92 -16.01
N ASN A 158 13.08 12.38 -15.11
CA ASN A 158 12.93 13.69 -14.50
C ASN A 158 13.28 14.78 -15.52
N THR A 159 12.58 15.92 -15.47
CA THR A 159 12.94 17.12 -16.25
C THR A 159 14.32 17.67 -15.92
N GLN A 160 14.86 17.35 -14.75
CA GLN A 160 16.19 17.78 -14.32
C GLN A 160 17.31 16.82 -14.78
N ASP A 161 16.97 15.66 -15.33
CA ASP A 161 17.97 14.72 -15.84
C ASP A 161 18.56 15.28 -17.14
N SER A 162 19.80 15.76 -17.07
CA SER A 162 20.57 16.29 -18.20
C SER A 162 21.03 15.21 -19.18
N SER A 163 20.79 13.93 -18.88
CA SER A 163 21.08 12.83 -19.80
C SER A 163 20.26 13.02 -21.07
N SER A 164 20.92 13.23 -22.20
CA SER A 164 20.27 13.25 -23.51
C SER A 164 19.41 12.01 -23.66
N ILE A 165 18.12 12.17 -23.99
CA ILE A 165 17.25 11.04 -24.32
C ILE A 165 17.88 10.33 -25.53
N PRO A 166 18.39 9.09 -25.39
CA PRO A 166 18.97 8.40 -26.53
C PRO A 166 17.86 8.21 -27.58
N SER A 167 18.07 8.77 -28.76
CA SER A 167 17.19 8.59 -29.89
C SER A 167 17.32 7.17 -30.47
N PRO A 168 16.23 6.49 -30.86
CA PRO A 168 14.83 6.72 -30.55
C PRO A 168 14.30 5.60 -29.62
N GLN A 169 14.09 5.89 -28.34
CA GLN A 169 13.15 5.11 -27.55
C GLN A 169 11.74 5.68 -27.79
N PRO A 170 10.83 4.95 -28.48
CA PRO A 170 9.51 5.49 -28.84
C PRO A 170 8.63 5.84 -27.63
N HIS A 171 8.93 5.28 -26.44
CA HIS A 171 8.09 5.35 -25.25
C HIS A 171 8.58 6.28 -24.14
N THR A 172 9.65 7.06 -24.32
CA THR A 172 10.18 7.91 -23.23
C THR A 172 9.82 9.39 -23.36
N PHE A 173 9.64 10.06 -22.21
CA PHE A 173 9.41 11.49 -22.08
C PHE A 173 9.91 11.98 -20.71
N GLN A 174 9.94 13.30 -20.49
CA GLN A 174 10.30 13.90 -19.20
C GLN A 174 9.11 14.55 -18.50
N ILE A 175 9.07 14.44 -17.17
CA ILE A 175 8.10 15.05 -16.26
C ILE A 175 8.79 15.58 -15.00
N ASN A 176 8.22 16.60 -14.35
CA ASN A 176 8.77 17.12 -13.10
C ASN A 176 8.42 16.15 -11.97
N PHE A 177 9.44 15.50 -11.40
CA PHE A 177 9.24 14.50 -10.35
C PHE A 177 8.72 15.11 -9.05
N ASN A 178 9.11 16.34 -8.72
CA ASN A 178 8.62 17.02 -7.51
C ASN A 178 7.11 17.30 -7.59
N SER A 179 6.63 17.76 -8.74
CA SER A 179 5.21 18.00 -8.96
C SER A 179 4.41 16.70 -8.94
N LEU A 180 4.93 15.62 -9.54
CA LEU A 180 4.30 14.30 -9.48
C LEU A 180 4.27 13.75 -8.05
N TYR A 181 5.38 13.85 -7.31
CA TYR A 181 5.46 13.43 -5.92
C TYR A 181 4.46 14.18 -5.03
N THR A 182 4.32 15.49 -5.22
CA THR A 182 3.34 16.33 -4.51
C THR A 182 1.91 15.86 -4.77
N ALA A 183 1.54 15.67 -6.03
CA ALA A 183 0.21 15.19 -6.40
C ALA A 183 -0.09 13.78 -5.87
N LEU A 184 0.93 12.90 -5.77
CA LEU A 184 0.78 11.56 -5.21
C LEU A 184 0.44 11.62 -3.72
N TYR A 185 1.20 12.35 -2.91
CA TYR A 185 0.94 12.37 -1.46
C TYR A 185 -0.32 13.16 -1.08
N GLU A 186 -0.65 14.24 -1.80
CA GLU A 186 -1.86 15.05 -1.54
C GLU A 186 -3.15 14.25 -1.75
N GLN A 187 -3.13 13.30 -2.69
CA GLN A 187 -4.31 12.51 -3.08
C GLN A 187 -4.19 11.03 -2.65
N GLN A 188 -3.22 10.69 -1.79
CA GLN A 188 -2.87 9.29 -1.48
C GLN A 188 -4.01 8.49 -0.81
N LYS A 189 -5.02 9.16 -0.23
CA LYS A 189 -6.20 8.49 0.35
C LYS A 189 -7.09 7.81 -0.70
N SER A 190 -6.92 8.12 -1.98
CA SER A 190 -7.66 7.53 -3.09
C SER A 190 -7.02 6.22 -3.56
N ASP A 191 -7.86 5.23 -3.87
CA ASP A 191 -7.49 3.94 -4.46
C ASP A 191 -6.71 4.11 -5.77
N GLN A 192 -7.18 4.98 -6.67
CA GLN A 192 -6.54 5.21 -7.97
C GLN A 192 -5.11 5.72 -7.82
N VAL A 193 -4.89 6.62 -6.85
CA VAL A 193 -3.58 7.22 -6.59
C VAL A 193 -2.66 6.22 -5.91
N THR A 194 -3.20 5.41 -5.01
CA THR A 194 -2.46 4.30 -4.39
C THR A 194 -1.98 3.31 -5.45
N LEU A 195 -2.85 2.94 -6.40
CA LEU A 195 -2.47 2.06 -7.49
C LEU A 195 -1.41 2.68 -8.41
N LEU A 196 -1.52 3.97 -8.74
CA LEU A 196 -0.48 4.67 -9.50
C LEU A 196 0.86 4.68 -8.75
N LEU A 197 0.85 4.96 -7.44
CA LEU A 197 2.06 4.94 -6.62
C LEU A 197 2.71 3.56 -6.64
N TYR A 198 1.92 2.49 -6.51
CA TYR A 198 2.39 1.12 -6.68
C TYR A 198 3.07 0.92 -8.04
N THR A 199 2.40 1.27 -9.15
CA THR A 199 2.96 1.10 -10.50
C THR A 199 4.29 1.84 -10.65
N LEU A 200 4.38 3.07 -10.13
CA LEU A 200 5.60 3.88 -10.21
C LEU A 200 6.74 3.33 -9.36
N LEU A 201 6.46 2.89 -8.12
CA LEU A 201 7.47 2.29 -7.26
C LEU A 201 7.96 0.94 -7.78
N HIS A 202 7.06 0.11 -8.29
CA HIS A 202 7.40 -1.22 -8.76
C HIS A 202 8.14 -1.17 -10.11
N GLN A 203 7.62 -0.39 -11.07
CA GLN A 203 8.03 -0.50 -12.47
C GLN A 203 8.85 0.68 -13.01
N ASN A 204 8.82 1.87 -12.39
CA ASN A 204 9.62 3.02 -12.80
C ASN A 204 10.80 3.25 -11.84
N SER A 205 11.96 2.72 -12.21
CA SER A 205 13.17 2.81 -11.37
C SER A 205 13.60 4.26 -11.08
N ASN A 206 13.44 5.18 -12.02
CA ASN A 206 13.80 6.59 -11.83
C ASN A 206 12.93 7.24 -10.74
N MET A 207 11.62 7.02 -10.80
CA MET A 207 10.69 7.51 -9.79
C MET A 207 10.90 6.84 -8.44
N ARG A 208 11.14 5.53 -8.40
CA ARG A 208 11.45 4.82 -7.15
C ARG A 208 12.68 5.41 -6.47
N THR A 209 13.79 5.57 -7.19
CA THR A 209 15.01 6.18 -6.64
C THR A 209 14.76 7.61 -6.16
N TYR A 210 13.99 8.40 -6.92
CA TYR A 210 13.62 9.74 -6.49
C TYR A 210 12.82 9.74 -5.19
N ILE A 211 11.77 8.93 -5.07
CA ILE A 211 10.93 8.82 -3.88
C ILE A 211 11.75 8.39 -2.65
N LEU A 212 12.61 7.38 -2.80
CA LEU A 212 13.47 6.90 -1.70
C LEU A 212 14.53 7.93 -1.25
N SER A 213 14.87 8.91 -2.10
CA SER A 213 15.81 9.98 -1.77
C SER A 213 15.17 11.18 -1.06
N ARG A 214 13.84 11.20 -0.91
CA ARG A 214 13.10 12.32 -0.28
C ARG A 214 13.26 12.34 1.23
N THR A 215 13.36 13.54 1.78
CA THR A 215 13.45 13.78 3.24
C THR A 215 12.08 13.95 3.90
N ASP A 216 11.04 14.25 3.12
CA ASP A 216 9.67 14.54 3.54
C ASP A 216 8.72 13.34 3.30
N MET A 217 9.26 12.13 3.47
CA MET A 217 8.55 10.87 3.19
C MET A 217 7.34 10.62 4.09
N GLU A 218 7.26 11.27 5.25
CA GLU A 218 6.09 11.24 6.12
C GLU A 218 4.81 11.66 5.40
N ASN A 219 4.89 12.60 4.46
CA ASN A 219 3.74 13.05 3.68
C ASN A 219 3.14 11.90 2.87
N LEU A 220 3.97 10.99 2.37
CA LEU A 220 3.55 9.83 1.59
C LEU A 220 3.17 8.64 2.48
N VAL A 221 3.98 8.35 3.51
CA VAL A 221 3.81 7.15 4.34
C VAL A 221 2.64 7.29 5.31
N LEU A 222 2.38 8.48 5.88
CA LEU A 222 1.29 8.67 6.84
C LEU A 222 -0.09 8.32 6.29
N PRO A 223 -0.51 8.80 5.11
CA PRO A 223 -1.78 8.39 4.52
C PRO A 223 -1.88 6.88 4.28
N ILE A 224 -0.76 6.22 3.91
CA ILE A 224 -0.71 4.76 3.72
C ILE A 224 -0.94 4.03 5.04
N LEU A 225 -0.34 4.51 6.13
CA LEU A 225 -0.59 3.97 7.46
C LEU A 225 -2.03 4.19 7.91
N GLU A 226 -2.62 5.34 7.59
CA GLU A 226 -4.03 5.63 7.89
C GLU A 226 -4.98 4.69 7.13
N ILE A 227 -4.68 4.32 5.88
CA ILE A 227 -5.43 3.31 5.10
C ILE A 227 -5.38 1.96 5.81
N LEU A 228 -4.20 1.49 6.20
CA LEU A 228 -4.04 0.19 6.89
C LEU A 228 -4.65 0.16 8.29
N TYR A 229 -4.66 1.31 8.97
CA TYR A 229 -5.27 1.43 10.29
C TYR A 229 -6.80 1.24 10.23
N HIS A 230 -7.45 1.77 9.19
CA HIS A 230 -8.89 1.67 8.92
C HIS A 230 -9.23 0.51 7.98
N VAL A 231 -8.50 -0.61 8.06
CA VAL A 231 -8.71 -1.81 7.21
C VAL A 231 -10.16 -2.30 7.13
N GLU A 232 -10.96 -2.07 8.18
CA GLU A 232 -12.37 -2.46 8.27
C GLU A 232 -13.30 -1.61 7.39
N GLU A 233 -12.87 -0.40 7.03
CA GLU A 233 -13.66 0.59 6.28
C GLU A 233 -13.19 0.71 4.82
N ARG A 234 -12.19 -0.07 4.42
CA ARG A 234 -11.52 0.02 3.13
C ARG A 234 -11.75 -1.24 2.32
N ASN A 235 -11.76 -1.07 1.00
CA ASN A 235 -11.75 -2.17 0.05
C ASN A 235 -10.49 -3.04 0.29
N SER A 236 -10.67 -4.36 0.31
CA SER A 236 -9.59 -5.34 0.42
C SER A 236 -8.44 -5.10 -0.57
N HIS A 237 -8.75 -4.75 -1.83
CA HIS A 237 -7.75 -4.43 -2.85
C HIS A 237 -6.94 -3.18 -2.50
N HIS A 238 -7.57 -2.15 -1.93
CA HIS A 238 -6.88 -0.92 -1.51
C HIS A 238 -5.91 -1.20 -0.37
N VAL A 239 -6.32 -2.04 0.58
CA VAL A 239 -5.49 -2.51 1.70
C VAL A 239 -4.28 -3.28 1.19
N TYR A 240 -4.46 -4.20 0.24
CA TYR A 240 -3.35 -4.93 -0.38
C TYR A 240 -2.36 -3.98 -1.07
N MET A 241 -2.84 -3.02 -1.84
CA MET A 241 -1.97 -2.03 -2.49
C MET A 241 -1.14 -1.23 -1.48
N ALA A 242 -1.77 -0.72 -0.43
CA ALA A 242 -1.10 0.02 0.64
C ALA A 242 -0.01 -0.85 1.30
N LEU A 243 -0.30 -2.13 1.57
CA LEU A 243 0.64 -3.05 2.18
C LEU A 243 1.80 -3.41 1.25
N ILE A 244 1.54 -3.64 -0.04
CA ILE A 244 2.58 -3.90 -1.05
C ILE A 244 3.51 -2.68 -1.18
N ILE A 245 2.96 -1.47 -1.17
CA ILE A 245 3.78 -0.24 -1.18
C ILE A 245 4.70 -0.19 0.04
N LEU A 246 4.19 -0.47 1.24
CA LEU A 246 5.05 -0.54 2.43
C LEU A 246 6.12 -1.63 2.30
N LEU A 247 5.78 -2.80 1.75
CA LEU A 247 6.75 -3.85 1.51
C LEU A 247 7.87 -3.37 0.58
N ILE A 248 7.53 -2.78 -0.57
CA ILE A 248 8.51 -2.23 -1.53
C ILE A 248 9.38 -1.14 -0.88
N LEU A 249 8.80 -0.24 -0.08
CA LEU A 249 9.56 0.81 0.59
C LEU A 249 10.53 0.23 1.64
N THR A 250 10.08 -0.76 2.41
CA THR A 250 10.90 -1.41 3.45
C THR A 250 12.02 -2.28 2.90
N GLU A 251 12.01 -2.64 1.61
CA GLU A 251 13.17 -3.27 0.98
C GLU A 251 14.45 -2.43 1.10
N ASP A 252 14.31 -1.09 1.14
CA ASP A 252 15.44 -0.17 1.20
C ASP A 252 15.91 0.11 2.64
N ASP A 253 17.19 -0.12 2.84
CA ASP A 253 17.88 0.05 4.12
C ASP A 253 17.95 1.49 4.61
N THR A 254 18.04 2.43 3.68
CA THR A 254 18.13 3.87 3.97
C THR A 254 16.78 4.39 4.39
N PHE A 255 15.71 3.98 3.70
CA PHE A 255 14.33 4.20 4.11
C PHE A 255 14.12 3.72 5.55
N ASN A 256 14.44 2.45 5.84
CA ASN A 256 14.23 1.87 7.18
C ASN A 256 14.96 2.63 8.29
N ARG A 257 16.15 3.19 8.03
CA ARG A 257 16.85 4.04 9.00
C ARG A 257 16.18 5.40 9.15
N SER A 258 15.88 6.06 8.03
CA SER A 258 15.38 7.44 8.00
C SER A 258 14.02 7.61 8.68
N ILE A 259 13.09 6.66 8.52
CA ILE A 259 11.75 6.73 9.13
C ILE A 259 11.80 6.76 10.66
N HIS A 260 12.85 6.22 11.29
CA HIS A 260 12.99 6.27 12.75
C HIS A 260 13.48 7.63 13.25
N GLU A 261 14.01 8.48 12.37
CA GLU A 261 14.50 9.83 12.67
C GLU A 261 13.41 10.90 12.47
N VAL A 262 12.36 10.59 11.68
CA VAL A 262 11.22 11.48 11.46
C VAL A 262 10.27 11.44 12.66
N MET A 263 10.25 12.51 13.45
CA MET A 263 9.40 12.64 14.65
C MET A 263 8.06 13.29 14.32
N LEU A 264 6.99 12.59 14.66
CA LEU A 264 5.62 13.01 14.44
C LEU A 264 5.00 13.48 15.75
N LYS A 265 4.10 14.47 15.64
CA LYS A 265 3.39 15.03 16.79
C LYS A 265 1.89 14.88 16.60
N ASN A 266 1.19 14.52 17.68
CA ASN A 266 -0.27 14.51 17.77
C ASN A 266 -0.98 13.71 16.65
N ILE A 267 -0.78 12.39 16.65
CA ILE A 267 -1.52 11.51 15.73
C ILE A 267 -2.97 11.38 16.20
N SER A 268 -3.90 12.00 15.47
CA SER A 268 -5.31 12.09 15.86
C SER A 268 -6.15 10.86 15.54
N TRP A 269 -5.79 10.10 14.50
CA TRP A 269 -6.55 8.94 14.03
C TRP A 269 -6.19 7.64 14.77
N TYR A 270 -5.08 7.58 15.51
CA TYR A 270 -4.70 6.40 16.28
C TYR A 270 -5.39 6.43 17.65
N THR A 271 -6.29 5.48 17.92
CA THR A 271 -7.23 5.58 19.05
C THR A 271 -6.90 4.69 20.25
N GLU A 272 -6.06 3.65 20.10
CA GLU A 272 -5.73 2.75 21.23
C GLU A 272 -4.88 3.43 22.32
N ARG A 273 -4.16 4.49 21.96
CA ARG A 273 -3.34 5.26 22.90
C ARG A 273 -3.10 6.67 22.34
N VAL A 274 -3.14 7.69 23.20
CA VAL A 274 -2.71 9.03 22.82
C VAL A 274 -1.20 9.02 22.55
N LEU A 275 -0.83 9.31 21.30
CA LEU A 275 0.56 9.40 20.85
C LEU A 275 0.95 10.88 20.69
N THR A 276 1.53 11.47 21.73
CA THR A 276 1.96 12.87 21.73
C THR A 276 3.16 13.09 20.81
N GLU A 277 4.17 12.22 20.92
CA GLU A 277 5.39 12.25 20.12
C GLU A 277 5.85 10.83 19.82
N ILE A 278 6.00 10.50 18.53
CA ILE A 278 6.39 9.16 18.07
C ILE A 278 7.13 9.26 16.75
N SER A 279 8.16 8.44 16.53
CA SER A 279 8.79 8.36 15.21
C SER A 279 7.88 7.67 14.18
N LEU A 280 7.97 8.08 12.92
CA LEU A 280 7.23 7.46 11.82
C LEU A 280 7.46 5.94 11.76
N GLY A 281 8.71 5.50 11.96
CA GLY A 281 9.03 4.07 12.01
C GLY A 281 8.38 3.33 13.19
N SER A 282 8.25 3.96 14.37
CA SER A 282 7.52 3.35 15.49
C SER A 282 6.01 3.29 15.23
N LEU A 283 5.45 4.30 14.56
CA LEU A 283 4.04 4.33 14.17
C LEU A 283 3.74 3.25 13.11
N LEU A 284 4.61 3.09 12.10
CA LEU A 284 4.51 2.03 11.10
C LEU A 284 4.44 0.66 11.78
N ILE A 285 5.36 0.38 12.72
CA ILE A 285 5.36 -0.88 13.47
C ILE A 285 4.04 -1.08 14.22
N LEU A 286 3.50 -0.05 14.88
CA LEU A 286 2.22 -0.14 15.58
C LEU A 286 1.06 -0.47 14.65
N VAL A 287 1.00 0.19 13.49
CA VAL A 287 -0.06 -0.05 12.49
C VAL A 287 0.07 -1.47 11.93
N VAL A 288 1.26 -1.90 11.51
CA VAL A 288 1.45 -3.25 10.97
C VAL A 288 1.13 -4.33 12.02
N ILE A 289 1.52 -4.14 13.28
CA ILE A 289 1.13 -5.07 14.37
C ILE A 289 -0.39 -5.11 14.55
N ARG A 290 -1.07 -3.96 14.52
CA ARG A 290 -2.54 -3.89 14.58
C ARG A 290 -3.15 -4.65 13.40
N THR A 291 -2.64 -4.46 12.19
CA THR A 291 -3.10 -5.16 10.99
C THR A 291 -2.92 -6.68 11.09
N ILE A 292 -1.80 -7.16 11.62
CA ILE A 292 -1.58 -8.59 11.91
C ILE A 292 -2.61 -9.09 12.93
N GLN A 293 -2.82 -8.37 14.04
CA GLN A 293 -3.77 -8.75 15.09
C GLN A 293 -5.22 -8.83 14.57
N PHE A 294 -5.62 -7.83 13.77
CA PHE A 294 -6.91 -7.81 13.11
C PHE A 294 -7.07 -9.03 12.19
N ASN A 295 -6.09 -9.26 11.32
CA ASN A 295 -6.15 -10.37 10.37
C ASN A 295 -6.15 -11.74 11.06
N MET A 296 -5.46 -11.90 12.19
CA MET A 296 -5.44 -13.15 12.95
C MET A 296 -6.78 -13.49 13.60
N THR A 297 -7.57 -12.47 13.93
CA THR A 297 -8.82 -12.61 14.69
C THR A 297 -10.06 -12.59 13.81
N ARG A 298 -10.01 -11.89 12.67
CA ARG A 298 -11.17 -11.67 11.79
C ARG A 298 -11.05 -12.39 10.44
N THR A 299 -10.10 -11.99 9.61
CA THR A 299 -10.07 -12.34 8.18
C THR A 299 -9.31 -13.64 7.85
N ARG A 300 -8.30 -13.99 8.65
CA ARG A 300 -7.43 -15.18 8.46
C ARG A 300 -6.80 -15.28 7.06
N ASP A 301 -6.47 -14.13 6.49
CA ASP A 301 -5.87 -14.01 5.16
C ASP A 301 -4.36 -14.28 5.22
N LYS A 302 -3.91 -15.30 4.51
CA LYS A 302 -2.49 -15.68 4.46
C LYS A 302 -1.61 -14.61 3.79
N TYR A 303 -2.10 -13.98 2.73
CA TYR A 303 -1.36 -12.99 1.96
C TYR A 303 -1.07 -11.74 2.79
N LEU A 304 -2.10 -11.21 3.45
CA LEU A 304 -2.00 -10.05 4.33
C LEU A 304 -1.03 -10.30 5.50
N HIS A 305 -1.10 -11.50 6.11
CA HIS A 305 -0.17 -11.90 7.18
C HIS A 305 1.27 -11.92 6.71
N THR A 306 1.52 -12.53 5.55
CA THR A 306 2.87 -12.73 5.01
C THR A 306 3.52 -11.40 4.68
N ASN A 307 2.80 -10.49 4.01
CA ASN A 307 3.32 -9.18 3.63
C ASN A 307 3.57 -8.26 4.84
N CYS A 308 2.73 -8.33 5.88
CA CYS A 308 2.96 -7.57 7.11
C CYS A 308 4.23 -8.02 7.85
N LEU A 309 4.43 -9.35 7.97
CA LEU A 309 5.63 -9.90 8.58
C LEU A 309 6.88 -9.59 7.76
N ALA A 310 6.81 -9.70 6.44
CA ALA A 310 7.90 -9.36 5.54
C ALA A 310 8.32 -7.89 5.70
N ALA A 311 7.36 -6.95 5.78
CA ALA A 311 7.65 -5.54 6.01
C ALA A 311 8.31 -5.28 7.38
N LEU A 312 7.81 -5.91 8.46
CA LEU A 312 8.45 -5.80 9.79
C LEU A 312 9.86 -6.42 9.81
N ALA A 313 10.04 -7.56 9.14
CA ALA A 313 11.30 -8.26 9.06
C ALA A 313 12.34 -7.46 8.29
N ASN A 314 11.97 -6.85 7.17
CA ASN A 314 12.81 -5.95 6.40
C ASN A 314 13.38 -4.78 7.23
N MET A 315 12.56 -4.22 8.14
CA MET A 315 12.94 -3.11 9.00
C MET A 315 13.76 -3.51 10.23
N SER A 316 13.67 -4.79 10.64
CA SER A 316 14.10 -5.25 11.97
C SER A 316 15.56 -4.95 12.31
N ALA A 317 16.47 -5.04 11.34
CA ALA A 317 17.88 -4.77 11.53
C ALA A 317 18.19 -3.26 11.70
N GLN A 318 17.29 -2.39 11.23
CA GLN A 318 17.43 -0.94 11.21
C GLN A 318 16.52 -0.24 12.25
N PHE A 319 15.81 -1.00 13.10
CA PHE A 319 15.06 -0.44 14.23
C PHE A 319 15.96 0.48 15.05
N ARG A 320 15.46 1.69 15.35
CA ARG A 320 16.19 2.68 16.16
C ARG A 320 15.22 3.44 17.05
N ASN A 321 15.62 3.66 18.29
CA ASN A 321 14.90 4.47 19.27
C ASN A 321 13.40 4.15 19.32
N LEU A 322 13.05 2.86 19.29
CA LEU A 322 11.65 2.45 19.28
C LEU A 322 10.89 3.08 20.45
N HIS A 323 9.74 3.67 20.16
CA HIS A 323 8.84 4.20 21.17
C HIS A 323 8.46 3.09 22.17
N GLN A 324 8.38 3.41 23.46
CA GLN A 324 8.13 2.41 24.53
C GLN A 324 6.88 1.57 24.24
N TYR A 325 5.81 2.20 23.75
CA TYR A 325 4.59 1.51 23.37
C TYR A 325 4.78 0.55 22.19
N ALA A 326 5.53 0.94 21.16
CA ALA A 326 5.81 0.08 20.01
C ALA A 326 6.63 -1.15 20.42
N ALA A 327 7.67 -0.95 21.22
CA ALA A 327 8.45 -2.03 21.81
C ALA A 327 7.59 -3.02 22.62
N GLN A 328 6.69 -2.51 23.46
CA GLN A 328 5.74 -3.35 24.21
C GLN A 328 4.78 -4.11 23.29
N ARG A 329 4.29 -3.47 22.21
CA ARG A 329 3.37 -4.11 21.25
C ARG A 329 4.03 -5.23 20.45
N ILE A 330 5.33 -5.13 20.12
CA ILE A 330 6.09 -6.24 19.50
C ILE A 330 6.06 -7.47 20.42
N ILE A 331 6.42 -7.30 21.69
CA ILE A 331 6.44 -8.40 22.67
C ILE A 331 5.01 -8.90 22.97
N SER A 332 4.01 -8.01 22.96
CA SER A 332 2.60 -8.40 23.17
C SER A 332 2.04 -9.21 22.01
N LEU A 333 2.45 -8.92 20.77
CA LEU A 333 2.07 -9.72 19.60
C LEU A 333 2.62 -11.15 19.72
N PHE A 334 3.90 -11.27 20.12
CA PHE A 334 4.48 -12.58 20.41
C PHE A 334 3.69 -13.33 21.50
N ALA A 335 3.37 -12.67 22.62
CA ALA A 335 2.57 -13.26 23.69
C ALA A 335 1.19 -13.77 23.21
N LEU A 336 0.52 -13.00 22.35
CA LEU A 336 -0.76 -13.37 21.74
C LEU A 336 -0.62 -14.62 20.87
N LEU A 337 0.42 -14.68 20.04
CA LEU A 337 0.73 -15.82 19.19
C LEU A 337 1.02 -17.07 20.01
N SER A 338 1.84 -16.96 21.06
CA SER A 338 2.14 -18.07 21.96
C SER A 338 0.88 -18.61 22.65
N LYS A 339 0.00 -17.72 23.13
CA LYS A 339 -1.26 -18.13 23.73
C LYS A 339 -2.17 -18.85 22.72
N LYS A 340 -2.20 -18.39 21.47
CA LYS A 340 -2.96 -19.04 20.39
C LYS A 340 -2.38 -20.42 20.06
N HIS A 341 -1.06 -20.53 19.97
CA HIS A 341 -0.35 -21.80 19.76
C HIS A 341 -0.71 -22.83 20.84
N ASN A 342 -0.56 -22.47 22.12
CA ASN A 342 -0.89 -23.36 23.23
C ASN A 342 -2.36 -23.80 23.20
N LYS A 343 -3.28 -22.88 22.88
CA LYS A 343 -4.71 -23.21 22.78
C LYS A 343 -4.99 -24.22 21.65
N VAL A 344 -4.40 -24.03 20.47
CA VAL A 344 -4.57 -24.96 19.34
C VAL A 344 -3.91 -26.30 19.63
N LEU A 345 -2.74 -26.30 20.27
CA LEU A 345 -2.05 -27.52 20.70
C LEU A 345 -2.85 -28.33 21.72
N GLU A 346 -3.45 -27.67 22.71
CA GLU A 346 -4.36 -28.30 23.68
C GLU A 346 -5.58 -28.91 22.98
N GLN A 347 -6.19 -28.18 22.03
CA GLN A 347 -7.34 -28.68 21.26
C GLN A 347 -6.97 -29.91 20.43
N ALA A 348 -5.84 -29.88 19.72
CA ALA A 348 -5.35 -31.03 18.96
C ALA A 348 -5.08 -32.25 19.85
N THR A 349 -4.51 -32.03 21.04
CA THR A 349 -4.21 -33.09 22.01
C THR A 349 -5.48 -33.69 22.62
N GLN A 350 -6.50 -32.86 22.90
CA GLN A 350 -7.79 -33.30 23.42
C GLN A 350 -8.58 -34.13 22.39
N SER A 351 -8.56 -33.73 21.12
CA SER A 351 -9.17 -34.49 20.02
C SER A 351 -8.55 -35.89 19.85
N LEU A 352 -7.25 -36.04 20.10
CA LEU A 352 -6.58 -37.35 20.09
C LEU A 352 -7.02 -38.28 21.23
N HIS A 353 -7.54 -37.73 22.34
CA HIS A 353 -7.95 -38.48 23.54
C HIS A 353 -9.47 -38.67 23.65
N GLY A 354 -10.26 -38.21 22.67
CA GLY A 354 -11.72 -38.41 22.63
C GLY A 354 -12.13 -39.88 22.39
N PRO A 355 -13.37 -40.28 22.74
CA PRO A 355 -13.82 -41.68 22.62
C PRO A 355 -13.70 -42.16 21.17
N LEU A 356 -13.10 -43.34 20.99
CA LEU A 356 -12.99 -44.08 19.72
C LEU A 356 -14.38 -44.41 19.16
N GLY A 357 -15.03 -43.45 18.48
CA GLY A 357 -16.40 -43.66 18.00
C GLY A 357 -17.06 -42.44 17.37
N ALA A 358 -16.40 -41.76 16.44
CA ALA A 358 -17.03 -40.93 15.41
C ALA A 358 -15.98 -40.59 14.33
N ASP A 359 -16.42 -40.33 13.11
CA ASP A 359 -15.66 -40.09 11.85
C ASP A 359 -14.65 -38.91 11.84
N ASP A 360 -13.88 -38.68 12.91
CA ASP A 360 -13.10 -37.45 13.15
C ASP A 360 -11.69 -37.42 12.50
N ARG A 361 -11.38 -38.38 11.63
CA ARG A 361 -10.07 -38.43 10.93
C ARG A 361 -9.82 -37.24 9.99
N SER A 362 -10.86 -36.49 9.62
CA SER A 362 -10.77 -35.30 8.75
C SER A 362 -10.39 -34.01 9.49
N VAL A 363 -10.50 -33.94 10.82
CA VAL A 363 -10.29 -32.70 11.61
C VAL A 363 -8.85 -32.56 12.13
N LEU A 364 -8.17 -33.68 12.37
CA LEU A 364 -6.75 -33.71 12.77
C LEU A 364 -5.78 -33.04 11.77
N PRO A 365 -5.95 -33.20 10.44
CA PRO A 365 -5.14 -32.50 9.43
C PRO A 365 -5.25 -30.97 9.53
N ASP A 366 -6.44 -30.43 9.80
CA ASP A 366 -6.68 -28.98 9.86
C ASP A 366 -5.98 -28.35 11.08
N TYR A 367 -6.04 -28.97 12.25
CA TYR A 367 -5.32 -28.49 13.43
C TYR A 367 -3.80 -28.51 13.27
N ALA A 368 -3.26 -29.52 12.60
CA ALA A 368 -1.83 -29.60 12.33
C ALA A 368 -1.36 -28.49 11.38
N GLN A 369 -2.15 -28.19 10.35
CA GLN A 369 -1.86 -27.08 9.44
C GLN A 369 -1.97 -25.71 10.15
N ASP A 370 -3.01 -25.49 10.93
CA ASP A 370 -3.19 -24.27 11.73
C ASP A 370 -2.04 -24.08 12.73
N LEU A 371 -1.59 -25.16 13.38
CA LEU A 371 -0.45 -25.14 14.29
C LEU A 371 0.84 -24.75 13.55
N ASN A 372 1.11 -25.38 12.40
CA ASN A 372 2.29 -25.08 11.58
C ASN A 372 2.32 -23.61 11.15
N VAL A 373 1.20 -23.06 10.70
CA VAL A 373 1.12 -21.63 10.32
C VAL A 373 1.40 -20.73 11.52
N ILE A 374 0.86 -21.05 12.70
CA ILE A 374 1.14 -20.27 13.92
C ILE A 374 2.63 -20.38 14.29
N GLU A 375 3.23 -21.56 14.17
CA GLU A 375 4.66 -21.78 14.43
C GLU A 375 5.55 -20.99 13.48
N GLU A 376 5.23 -20.95 12.18
CA GLU A 376 5.94 -20.12 11.20
C GLU A 376 5.89 -18.64 11.57
N VAL A 377 4.72 -18.15 11.98
CA VAL A 377 4.55 -16.75 12.42
C VAL A 377 5.31 -16.47 13.72
N ILE A 378 5.28 -17.38 14.69
CA ILE A 378 6.07 -17.30 15.94
C ILE A 378 7.56 -17.26 15.61
N ARG A 379 8.02 -18.14 14.71
CA ARG A 379 9.40 -18.20 14.26
C ARG A 379 9.83 -16.86 13.67
N MET A 380 9.05 -16.32 12.74
CA MET A 380 9.32 -15.03 12.10
C MET A 380 9.40 -13.89 13.13
N MET A 381 8.49 -13.86 14.12
CA MET A 381 8.56 -12.88 15.21
C MET A 381 9.83 -13.01 16.06
N LEU A 382 10.27 -14.23 16.36
CA LEU A 382 11.53 -14.47 17.08
C LEU A 382 12.75 -14.08 16.24
N GLU A 383 12.72 -14.31 14.93
CA GLU A 383 13.77 -13.88 13.99
C GLU A 383 13.83 -12.35 13.91
N ILE A 384 12.68 -11.66 13.84
CA ILE A 384 12.58 -10.18 13.89
C ILE A 384 13.22 -9.62 15.17
N ILE A 385 12.88 -10.20 16.33
CA ILE A 385 13.46 -9.77 17.60
C ILE A 385 14.98 -10.00 17.59
N ASN A 386 15.44 -11.18 17.15
CA ASN A 386 16.87 -11.51 17.07
C ASN A 386 17.65 -10.61 16.10
N SER A 387 17.05 -10.23 14.98
CA SER A 387 17.63 -9.30 14.02
C SER A 387 17.89 -7.94 14.69
N CYS A 388 16.93 -7.44 15.46
CA CYS A 388 17.11 -6.21 16.25
C CYS A 388 18.21 -6.37 17.32
N LEU A 389 18.19 -7.48 18.07
CA LEU A 389 19.18 -7.74 19.13
C LEU A 389 20.61 -7.88 18.58
N SER A 390 20.77 -8.39 17.35
CA SER A 390 22.08 -8.59 16.74
C SER A 390 22.62 -7.31 16.09
N ASN A 391 21.76 -6.56 15.42
CA ASN A 391 22.18 -5.42 14.58
C ASN A 391 22.04 -4.07 15.28
N SER A 392 20.97 -3.85 16.04
CA SER A 392 20.57 -2.52 16.52
C SER A 392 20.26 -2.42 18.02
N LEU A 393 20.62 -3.43 18.82
CA LEU A 393 20.33 -3.50 20.27
C LEU A 393 20.65 -2.22 21.05
N HIS A 394 21.84 -1.64 20.81
CA HIS A 394 22.29 -0.39 21.43
C HIS A 394 21.41 0.83 21.16
N HIS A 395 20.65 0.83 20.06
CA HIS A 395 19.69 1.88 19.74
C HIS A 395 18.28 1.61 20.31
N ASN A 396 18.02 0.44 20.91
CA ASN A 396 16.66 0.00 21.27
C ASN A 396 16.53 -0.41 22.74
N PRO A 397 16.83 0.47 23.72
CA PRO A 397 16.73 0.15 25.14
C PRO A 397 15.30 -0.19 25.57
N ASN A 398 14.28 0.41 24.94
CA ASN A 398 12.87 0.14 25.23
C ASN A 398 12.44 -1.28 24.85
N LEU A 399 12.96 -1.81 23.74
CA LEU A 399 12.69 -3.19 23.34
C LEU A 399 13.32 -4.17 24.31
N LEU A 400 14.56 -3.92 24.72
CA LEU A 400 15.26 -4.73 25.70
C LEU A 400 14.55 -4.69 27.07
N TYR A 401 14.08 -3.52 27.50
CA TYR A 401 13.25 -3.40 28.70
C TYR A 401 11.98 -4.27 28.61
N ALA A 402 11.24 -4.15 27.50
CA ALA A 402 10.00 -4.93 27.30
C ALA A 402 10.27 -6.45 27.27
N LEU A 403 11.38 -6.86 26.64
CA LEU A 403 11.82 -8.25 26.57
C LEU A 403 12.16 -8.80 27.96
N LEU A 404 12.95 -8.07 28.75
CA LEU A 404 13.32 -8.47 30.11
C LEU A 404 12.10 -8.54 31.04
N TYR A 405 11.18 -7.58 30.93
CA TYR A 405 9.95 -7.54 31.71
C TYR A 405 9.04 -8.75 31.44
N LYS A 406 9.12 -9.35 30.25
CA LYS A 406 8.32 -10.52 29.84
C LYS A 406 9.20 -11.74 29.50
N ARG A 407 10.36 -11.88 30.13
CA ARG A 407 11.32 -12.96 29.84
C ARG A 407 10.73 -14.37 29.97
N GLU A 408 9.77 -14.57 30.87
CA GLU A 408 9.08 -15.85 31.10
C GLU A 408 8.32 -16.36 29.87
N LEU A 409 7.86 -15.46 28.98
CA LEU A 409 7.13 -15.85 27.77
C LEU A 409 7.97 -16.74 26.83
N PHE A 410 9.29 -16.60 26.90
CA PHE A 410 10.22 -17.25 25.99
C PHE A 410 10.63 -18.66 26.47
N GLU A 411 10.41 -18.97 27.75
CA GLU A 411 10.94 -20.21 28.35
C GLU A 411 10.30 -21.47 27.76
N GLN A 412 9.01 -21.40 27.44
CA GLN A 412 8.26 -22.51 26.84
C GLN A 412 8.79 -22.95 25.47
N PHE A 413 9.52 -22.08 24.76
CA PHE A 413 10.06 -22.37 23.43
C PHE A 413 11.49 -22.90 23.45
N ARG A 414 12.17 -22.91 24.61
CA ARG A 414 13.55 -23.41 24.74
C ARG A 414 13.71 -24.87 24.36
N SER A 415 12.73 -25.70 24.71
CA SER A 415 12.73 -27.14 24.45
C SER A 415 12.05 -27.51 23.13
N HIS A 416 11.49 -26.54 22.41
CA HIS A 416 10.74 -26.81 21.19
C HIS A 416 11.70 -26.95 19.99
N PRO A 417 11.68 -28.08 19.26
CA PRO A 417 12.64 -28.34 18.17
C PRO A 417 12.69 -27.23 17.11
N SER A 418 11.54 -26.64 16.79
CA SER A 418 11.41 -25.57 15.77
C SER A 418 12.00 -24.22 16.18
N PHE A 419 12.30 -24.00 17.47
CA PHE A 419 12.71 -22.68 17.99
C PHE A 419 14.04 -22.69 18.75
N GLN A 420 14.53 -23.87 19.13
CA GLN A 420 15.73 -24.03 19.97
C GLN A 420 16.94 -23.26 19.42
N ASP A 421 17.13 -23.25 18.11
CA ASP A 421 18.25 -22.57 17.45
C ASP A 421 18.17 -21.05 17.55
N ILE A 422 16.96 -20.48 17.56
CA ILE A 422 16.68 -19.04 17.63
C ILE A 422 16.70 -18.54 19.09
N MET A 423 16.38 -19.41 20.05
CA MET A 423 16.34 -19.10 21.48
C MET A 423 17.73 -18.79 22.08
N GLN A 424 18.80 -19.33 21.51
CA GLN A 424 20.17 -19.16 22.03
C GLN A 424 20.59 -17.69 22.22
N ASN A 425 20.30 -16.83 21.25
CA ASN A 425 20.64 -15.41 21.32
C ASN A 425 19.80 -14.69 22.36
N LEU A 426 18.50 -15.02 22.44
CA LEU A 426 17.58 -14.46 23.43
C LEU A 426 18.04 -14.81 24.85
N ASP A 427 18.39 -16.07 25.11
CA ASP A 427 18.89 -16.50 26.41
C ASP A 427 20.22 -15.84 26.77
N THR A 428 21.12 -15.66 25.79
CA THR A 428 22.39 -14.94 25.99
C THR A 428 22.17 -13.50 26.40
N VAL A 429 21.26 -12.79 25.72
CA VAL A 429 20.90 -11.41 26.03
C VAL A 429 20.19 -11.32 27.38
N ILE A 430 19.14 -12.13 27.60
CA ILE A 430 18.37 -12.15 28.85
C ILE A 430 19.28 -12.45 30.04
N GLY A 431 20.16 -13.45 29.94
CA GLY A 431 21.10 -13.83 30.99
C GLY A 431 22.09 -12.70 31.30
N PHE A 432 22.70 -12.10 30.27
CA PHE A 432 23.64 -10.98 30.44
C PHE A 432 23.00 -9.80 31.17
N PHE A 433 21.80 -9.38 30.76
CA PHE A 433 21.13 -8.24 31.39
C PHE A 433 20.51 -8.58 32.75
N SER A 434 20.01 -9.80 32.96
CA SER A 434 19.50 -10.23 34.27
C SER A 434 20.60 -10.18 35.32
N GLN A 435 21.79 -10.70 35.01
CA GLN A 435 22.95 -10.63 35.92
C GLN A 435 23.35 -9.19 36.26
N ARG A 436 23.32 -8.28 35.27
CA ARG A 436 23.65 -6.87 35.49
C ARG A 436 22.60 -6.13 36.32
N LEU A 437 21.32 -6.51 36.18
CA LEU A 437 20.25 -5.95 36.99
C LEU A 437 20.35 -6.44 38.44
N GLU A 438 20.64 -7.72 38.65
CA GLU A 438 20.90 -8.27 39.99
C GLU A 438 22.07 -7.58 40.69
N GLN A 439 23.16 -7.30 39.95
CA GLN A 439 24.31 -6.54 40.45
C GLN A 439 23.98 -5.08 40.79
N ALA A 440 22.92 -4.52 40.21
CA ALA A 440 22.52 -3.13 40.46
C ALA A 440 21.64 -2.98 41.72
N GLY A 441 21.04 -4.07 42.23
CA GLY A 441 20.20 -4.08 43.43
C GLY A 441 18.80 -4.71 43.21
N SER A 442 18.08 -5.00 44.30
CA SER A 442 16.77 -5.68 44.28
C SER A 442 15.55 -4.78 44.01
N ASP A 443 15.67 -3.47 44.24
CA ASP A 443 14.56 -2.50 44.13
C ASP A 443 14.94 -1.33 43.22
N LEU A 444 15.10 -1.61 41.93
CA LEU A 444 15.51 -0.62 40.95
C LEU A 444 14.31 0.19 40.46
N SER A 445 14.43 1.51 40.44
CA SER A 445 13.48 2.38 39.73
C SER A 445 13.55 2.13 38.22
N VAL A 446 12.49 2.49 37.49
CA VAL A 446 12.44 2.32 36.03
C VAL A 446 13.59 3.06 35.33
N GLU A 447 13.91 4.27 35.80
CA GLU A 447 15.02 5.08 35.30
C GLU A 447 16.34 4.34 35.51
N ARG A 448 16.54 3.75 36.70
CA ARG A 448 17.75 3.00 37.00
C ARG A 448 17.88 1.75 36.15
N VAL A 449 16.78 1.02 35.92
CA VAL A 449 16.77 -0.13 35.01
C VAL A 449 17.16 0.30 33.59
N GLN A 450 16.60 1.40 33.09
CA GLN A 450 16.95 1.93 31.77
C GLN A 450 18.42 2.35 31.66
N GLU A 451 19.01 2.94 32.71
CA GLU A 451 20.44 3.26 32.74
C GLU A 451 21.32 2.01 32.66
N VAL A 452 20.99 0.97 33.44
CA VAL A 452 21.70 -0.31 33.43
C VAL A 452 21.62 -0.95 32.04
N ILE A 453 20.43 -0.92 31.42
CA ILE A 453 20.20 -1.39 30.06
C ILE A 453 21.06 -0.61 29.06
N LYS A 454 21.02 0.73 29.06
CA LYS A 454 21.79 1.56 28.13
C LYS A 454 23.30 1.30 28.25
N LYS A 455 23.82 1.20 29.47
CA LYS A 455 25.24 0.88 29.72
C LYS A 455 25.59 -0.56 29.30
N GLY A 456 24.73 -1.52 29.60
CA GLY A 456 24.94 -2.92 29.24
C GLY A 456 24.87 -3.16 27.72
N ALA A 457 24.03 -2.42 27.00
CA ALA A 457 23.87 -2.53 25.56
C ALA A 457 25.15 -2.20 24.77
N ALA A 458 25.95 -1.26 25.26
CA ALA A 458 27.26 -0.95 24.70
C ALA A 458 28.33 -1.99 25.08
N ALA A 459 28.14 -2.72 26.18
CA ALA A 459 29.11 -3.66 26.74
C ALA A 459 28.86 -5.13 26.36
N LEU A 460 27.73 -5.44 25.71
CA LEU A 460 27.39 -6.80 25.31
C LEU A 460 28.37 -7.29 24.23
N PRO A 461 29.10 -8.41 24.46
CA PRO A 461 29.99 -8.98 23.46
C PRO A 461 29.17 -9.58 22.30
N LYS A 462 29.14 -8.89 21.15
CA LYS A 462 28.34 -9.30 19.99
C LYS A 462 28.84 -10.62 19.38
N GLU A 463 30.09 -10.99 19.63
CA GLU A 463 30.71 -12.24 19.18
C GLU A 463 30.04 -13.47 19.80
N ARG A 464 29.35 -13.31 20.93
CA ARG A 464 28.58 -14.39 21.58
C ARG A 464 27.23 -14.64 20.91
N LEU A 465 26.77 -13.72 20.07
CA LEU A 465 25.50 -13.86 19.36
C LEU A 465 25.73 -14.67 18.08
N LYS A 466 24.94 -15.73 17.91
CA LYS A 466 24.85 -16.50 16.67
C LYS A 466 24.37 -15.58 15.55
N LYS A 467 24.99 -15.70 14.38
CA LYS A 467 24.57 -14.99 13.17
C LYS A 467 23.46 -15.78 12.48
N PHE A 468 22.34 -15.12 12.24
CA PHE A 468 21.25 -15.63 11.41
C PHE A 468 21.31 -15.02 10.01
N PRO A 469 20.67 -15.66 9.01
CA PRO A 469 20.47 -15.05 7.70
C PRO A 469 19.82 -13.67 7.83
N GLU A 470 20.17 -12.77 6.91
CA GLU A 470 19.55 -11.46 6.87
C GLU A 470 18.08 -11.59 6.45
N LEU A 471 17.19 -10.96 7.20
CA LEU A 471 15.77 -10.92 6.89
C LEU A 471 15.52 -9.87 5.80
N LYS A 472 15.59 -10.31 4.54
CA LYS A 472 15.32 -9.49 3.36
C LYS A 472 14.30 -10.15 2.46
N PHE A 473 13.11 -9.56 2.45
CA PHE A 473 11.97 -9.95 1.64
C PHE A 473 11.76 -8.90 0.56
N LYS A 474 11.51 -9.36 -0.66
CA LYS A 474 11.18 -8.50 -1.79
C LYS A 474 9.76 -8.80 -2.24
N TYR A 475 9.06 -7.76 -2.67
CA TYR A 475 7.82 -7.95 -3.37
C TYR A 475 8.10 -8.62 -4.73
N VAL A 476 7.34 -9.68 -5.00
CA VAL A 476 7.32 -10.38 -6.28
C VAL A 476 5.89 -10.34 -6.78
N GLU A 477 5.69 -9.80 -7.98
CA GLU A 477 4.40 -9.81 -8.66
C GLU A 477 4.07 -11.24 -9.12
N GLU A 478 2.81 -11.63 -9.04
CA GLU A 478 2.32 -12.96 -9.48
C GLU A 478 2.51 -13.16 -10.99
N GLU A 479 2.45 -14.40 -11.49
CA GLU A 479 2.70 -14.71 -12.91
C GLU A 479 1.67 -14.09 -13.87
N GLN A 480 0.40 -13.96 -13.43
CA GLN A 480 -0.71 -13.41 -14.22
C GLN A 480 -1.34 -12.21 -13.48
N PRO A 481 -0.62 -11.09 -13.37
CA PRO A 481 -1.09 -9.92 -12.62
C PRO A 481 -2.33 -9.28 -13.27
N GLU A 482 -2.51 -9.43 -14.58
CA GLU A 482 -3.66 -8.90 -15.32
C GLU A 482 -5.02 -9.38 -14.81
N ASP A 483 -5.10 -10.61 -14.29
CA ASP A 483 -6.33 -11.21 -13.76
C ASP A 483 -6.82 -10.50 -12.50
N PHE A 484 -5.92 -9.83 -11.79
CA PHE A 484 -6.24 -9.00 -10.65
C PHE A 484 -6.34 -7.51 -11.02
N PHE A 485 -5.35 -6.96 -11.73
CA PHE A 485 -5.30 -5.51 -11.99
C PHE A 485 -6.39 -5.03 -12.96
N ILE A 486 -6.74 -5.81 -13.99
CA ILE A 486 -7.74 -5.35 -14.96
C ILE A 486 -9.12 -5.26 -14.31
N PRO A 487 -9.64 -6.30 -13.62
CA PRO A 487 -10.90 -6.18 -12.88
C PRO A 487 -10.86 -5.08 -11.82
N TYR A 488 -9.74 -4.93 -11.09
CA TYR A 488 -9.62 -3.90 -10.07
C TYR A 488 -9.66 -2.48 -10.67
N VAL A 489 -8.88 -2.19 -11.71
CA VAL A 489 -8.90 -0.87 -12.37
C VAL A 489 -10.29 -0.54 -12.90
N TRP A 490 -10.97 -1.51 -13.50
CA TRP A 490 -12.33 -1.32 -14.01
C TRP A 490 -13.36 -1.14 -12.90
N SER A 491 -13.18 -1.75 -11.73
CA SER A 491 -14.04 -1.46 -10.57
C SER A 491 -13.81 -0.05 -10.03
N LEU A 492 -12.58 0.47 -10.08
CA LEU A 492 -12.30 1.89 -9.77
C LEU A 492 -12.96 2.84 -10.80
N VAL A 493 -12.93 2.48 -12.08
CA VAL A 493 -13.63 3.23 -13.12
C VAL A 493 -15.13 3.22 -12.84
N PHE A 494 -15.71 2.05 -12.57
CA PHE A 494 -17.14 1.90 -12.27
C PHE A 494 -17.59 2.75 -11.07
N ASN A 495 -16.81 2.75 -9.98
CA ASN A 495 -17.17 3.40 -8.73
C ASN A 495 -16.84 4.90 -8.67
N SER A 496 -15.85 5.37 -9.43
CA SER A 496 -15.31 6.73 -9.25
C SER A 496 -15.27 7.58 -10.51
N ALA A 497 -15.56 7.03 -11.69
CA ALA A 497 -15.60 7.86 -12.90
C ALA A 497 -16.81 8.80 -12.86
N VAL A 498 -16.53 10.08 -13.08
CA VAL A 498 -17.54 11.12 -13.02
C VAL A 498 -18.30 11.17 -14.37
N GLY A 499 -19.62 11.31 -14.30
CA GLY A 499 -20.48 11.45 -15.48
C GLY A 499 -20.71 10.16 -16.28
N LEU A 500 -20.27 9.01 -15.77
CA LEU A 500 -20.52 7.70 -16.36
C LEU A 500 -21.48 6.90 -15.50
N CYS A 501 -22.52 6.35 -16.12
CA CYS A 501 -23.49 5.47 -15.46
C CYS A 501 -23.56 4.16 -16.22
N TRP A 502 -23.07 3.08 -15.63
CA TRP A 502 -23.17 1.74 -16.19
C TRP A 502 -24.32 0.98 -15.54
N SER A 503 -25.01 0.16 -16.33
CA SER A 503 -25.99 -0.78 -15.77
C SER A 503 -25.26 -1.88 -15.01
N SER A 504 -25.51 -1.99 -13.71
CA SER A 504 -24.93 -3.03 -12.87
C SER A 504 -25.29 -4.45 -13.32
N GLN A 505 -26.43 -4.62 -14.00
CA GLN A 505 -26.91 -5.91 -14.48
C GLN A 505 -26.10 -6.49 -15.65
N GLY A 506 -25.33 -5.66 -16.35
CA GLY A 506 -24.52 -6.09 -17.50
C GLY A 506 -23.05 -6.32 -17.19
N ILE A 507 -22.59 -6.05 -15.95
CA ILE A 507 -21.18 -6.16 -15.59
C ILE A 507 -20.87 -7.62 -15.26
N GLU A 508 -19.93 -8.21 -15.99
CA GLU A 508 -19.51 -9.59 -15.82
C GLU A 508 -18.06 -9.72 -15.29
N LEU A 509 -17.26 -8.67 -15.43
CA LEU A 509 -15.81 -8.70 -15.18
C LEU A 509 -15.43 -8.90 -13.71
N PHE A 510 -16.22 -8.36 -12.78
CA PHE A 510 -15.97 -8.47 -11.35
C PHE A 510 -17.29 -8.59 -10.60
N SER A 511 -17.24 -9.20 -9.42
CA SER A 511 -18.39 -9.26 -8.53
C SER A 511 -18.65 -7.89 -7.91
N MET A 512 -19.91 -7.47 -7.89
CA MET A 512 -20.34 -6.26 -7.19
C MET A 512 -20.31 -6.42 -5.66
N ASP A 513 -20.24 -7.67 -5.19
CA ASP A 513 -20.23 -8.04 -3.78
C ASP A 513 -18.81 -8.23 -3.22
N SER A 514 -17.76 -7.85 -3.95
CA SER A 514 -16.39 -7.86 -3.42
C SER A 514 -16.19 -6.65 -2.49
N PRO A 515 -16.09 -6.85 -1.16
CA PRO A 515 -16.01 -5.77 -0.18
C PRO A 515 -14.66 -5.04 -0.15
#